data_AF-A0A5J6SN83-F1
#
_entry.id   AF-A0A5J6SN83-F1
#
_cell.length_a   1.000
_cell.length_b   1.000
_cell.length_c   1.000
_cell.angle_alpha   90.00
_cell.angle_beta   90.00
_cell.angle_gamma   90.00
#
_symmetry.space_group_name_H-M   'P 1'
#
loop_
_entity.id
_entity.type
_entity.pdbx_description
1 polymer ?
#
loop_
_entity_poly.entity_id
_entity_poly.type
_entity_poly.pdbx_seq_one_letter_code
_entity_poly.pdbx_strand_id
1 'polypeptide(L)' 'MNKLFPLHASIMIENFSEIILDYEITILRLKENNLVCAYDDFLLEIQANALEIKSLSMEQLRIVVDELMYFKITRKEKQ' A
#
# COMPACT_ATOMS: atom_id res chain seq x y z
N MET A 1 18.21 -4.88 -2.46
CA MET A 1 16.74 -4.95 -2.31
C MET A 1 16.35 -4.13 -1.10
N ASN A 2 15.89 -2.89 -1.31
CA ASN A 2 15.49 -2.01 -0.22
C ASN A 2 14.08 -2.39 0.22
N LYS A 3 13.98 -3.12 1.34
CA LYS A 3 12.71 -3.40 2.01
C LYS A 3 12.28 -2.12 2.72
N LEU A 4 11.14 -1.58 2.34
CA LEU A 4 10.49 -0.47 3.04
C LEU A 4 9.47 -1.05 4.02
N PHE A 5 9.79 -1.02 5.32
CA PHE A 5 8.82 -1.06 6.42
C PHE A 5 9.35 -0.25 7.60
N PRO A 6 8.52 0.44 8.40
CA PRO A 6 7.16 0.92 8.13
C PRO A 6 7.18 2.42 7.84
N LEU A 7 6.40 2.87 6.85
CA LEU A 7 5.86 4.25 6.83
C LEU A 7 6.86 5.44 6.72
N HIS A 8 7.90 5.35 5.89
CA HIS A 8 8.60 6.56 5.38
C HIS A 8 8.44 6.66 3.87
N ALA A 9 7.23 7.02 3.44
CA ALA A 9 6.94 7.35 2.06
C ALA A 9 7.29 8.82 1.77
N SER A 10 8.59 9.14 1.81
CA SER A 10 9.14 10.17 0.93
C SER A 10 9.39 9.51 -0.43
N ILE A 11 8.32 9.15 -1.15
CA ILE A 11 8.43 8.41 -2.42
C ILE A 11 8.89 9.40 -3.51
N MET A 12 10.21 9.53 -3.64
CA MET A 12 10.87 9.82 -4.91
C MET A 12 11.56 8.53 -5.35
N ILE A 13 10.83 7.62 -6.00
CA ILE A 13 11.42 6.44 -6.65
C ILE A 13 10.76 6.30 -8.01
N GLU A 14 11.52 6.60 -9.07
CA GLU A 14 11.11 6.56 -10.48
C GLU A 14 10.74 5.14 -10.99
N ASN A 15 10.66 4.12 -10.13
CA ASN A 15 10.38 2.72 -10.45
C ASN A 15 9.62 2.00 -9.31
N PHE A 16 8.51 2.59 -8.85
CA PHE A 16 7.66 1.97 -7.83
C PHE A 16 6.76 0.89 -8.47
N SER A 17 7.23 -0.36 -8.51
CA SER A 17 6.54 -1.47 -9.19
C SER A 17 5.85 -2.47 -8.25
N GLU A 18 6.05 -2.37 -6.93
CA GLU A 18 5.52 -3.34 -5.97
C GLU A 18 5.22 -2.69 -4.61
N ILE A 19 4.05 -2.99 -4.06
CA ILE A 19 3.65 -2.69 -2.68
C ILE A 19 3.66 -4.00 -1.90
N ILE A 20 4.27 -3.96 -0.72
CA ILE A 20 4.23 -5.07 0.24
C ILE A 20 3.55 -4.53 1.49
N LEU A 21 2.48 -5.19 1.95
CA LEU A 21 1.71 -4.84 3.14
C LEU A 21 1.75 -5.99 4.14
N ASP A 22 2.17 -5.71 5.36
CA ASP A 22 2.23 -6.69 6.46
C ASP A 22 0.83 -7.00 7.02
N TYR A 23 0.63 -8.18 7.60
CA TYR A 23 -0.68 -8.69 8.02
C TYR A 23 -1.41 -7.89 9.12
N GLU A 24 -0.81 -6.84 9.66
CA GLU A 24 -1.48 -5.85 10.52
C GLU A 24 -2.38 -4.88 9.73
N ILE A 25 -2.57 -5.13 8.43
CA ILE A 25 -3.52 -4.38 7.60
C ILE A 25 -4.93 -4.98 7.60
N THR A 26 -5.91 -4.09 7.61
CA THR A 26 -7.27 -4.37 7.14
C THR A 26 -7.45 -3.76 5.76
N ILE A 27 -7.71 -4.57 4.73
CA ILE A 27 -8.09 -4.08 3.41
C ILE A 27 -9.53 -3.55 3.48
N LEU A 28 -9.71 -2.24 3.30
CA LEU A 28 -11.03 -1.60 3.26
C LEU A 28 -11.60 -1.58 1.85
N ARG A 29 -10.73 -1.45 0.84
CA ARG A 29 -11.10 -1.45 -0.57
C ARG A 29 -9.94 -1.94 -1.41
N LEU A 30 -10.23 -2.88 -2.32
CA LEU A 30 -9.30 -3.27 -3.37
C LEU A 30 -10.05 -3.33 -4.70
N LYS A 31 -9.60 -2.52 -5.66
CA LYS A 31 -10.06 -2.47 -7.04
C LYS A 31 -8.84 -2.49 -7.96
N GLU A 32 -9.10 -2.70 -9.25
CA GLU A 32 -8.06 -2.73 -10.30
C GLU A 32 -7.12 -1.52 -10.26
N ASN A 33 -7.58 -0.33 -9.88
CA ASN A 33 -6.78 0.90 -9.90
C ASN A 33 -6.66 1.59 -8.53
N ASN A 34 -7.18 0.98 -7.47
CA ASN A 34 -7.27 1.61 -6.16
C ASN A 34 -7.17 0.60 -5.02
N LEU A 35 -6.34 0.93 -4.03
CA LEU A 35 -6.26 0.23 -2.77
C LEU A 35 -6.44 1.20 -1.59
N VAL A 36 -7.29 0.82 -0.65
CA VAL A 36 -7.42 1.47 0.66
C VAL A 36 -7.24 0.43 1.75
N CYS A 37 -6.26 0.66 2.61
CA CYS A 37 -5.93 -0.21 3.75
C CYS A 37 -5.91 0.60 5.04
N ALA A 38 -6.30 -0.01 6.15
CA ALA A 38 -6.15 0.56 7.49
C ALA A 38 -5.17 -0.27 8.30
N TYR A 39 -4.23 0.41 8.95
CA TYR A 39 -3.46 -0.08 10.10
C TYR A 39 -4.12 0.44 11.37
N ASP A 40 -3.63 0.05 12.55
CA ASP A 40 -4.15 0.53 13.84
C ASP A 40 -4.29 2.06 13.89
N ASP A 41 -3.19 2.77 13.64
CA ASP A 41 -3.13 4.23 13.74
C ASP A 41 -3.13 4.94 12.37
N PHE A 42 -3.19 4.22 11.25
CA PHE A 42 -3.04 4.82 9.92
C PHE A 42 -4.06 4.31 8.90
N LEU A 43 -4.36 5.15 7.92
CA LEU A 43 -5.08 4.84 6.70
C LEU A 43 -4.14 5.05 5.51
N LEU A 44 -3.98 4.03 4.68
CA LEU A 44 -3.21 4.04 3.45
C LEU A 44 -4.17 4.06 2.25
N GLU A 45 -3.96 4.99 1.34
CA GLU A 45 -4.72 5.15 0.10
C GLU A 45 -3.75 5.18 -1.07
N ILE A 46 -3.98 4.32 -2.06
CA ILE A 46 -3.15 4.16 -3.24
C ILE A 46 -4.03 4.19 -4.48
N GLN A 47 -3.61 4.94 -5.50
CA GLN A 47 -4.16 4.85 -6.85
C GLN A 47 -3.04 4.67 -7.86
N ALA A 48 -3.28 3.81 -8.83
CA ALA A 48 -2.35 3.49 -9.90
C ALA A 48 -3.12 3.21 -11.19
N ASN A 49 -2.43 3.08 -12.32
CA ASN A 49 -3.07 2.64 -13.55
C ASN A 49 -3.67 1.23 -13.37
N ALA A 50 -2.88 0.30 -12.83
CA ALA A 50 -3.33 -1.02 -12.42
C ALA A 50 -2.63 -1.51 -11.14
N LEU A 51 -3.35 -2.32 -10.37
CA LEU A 51 -2.95 -2.97 -9.13
C LEU A 51 -3.30 -4.46 -9.24
N GLU A 52 -2.30 -5.32 -9.19
CA GLU A 52 -2.48 -6.76 -9.29
C GLU A 52 -1.96 -7.47 -8.05
N ILE A 53 -2.76 -8.35 -7.44
CA ILE A 53 -2.27 -9.18 -6.34
C ILE A 53 -1.25 -10.17 -6.90
N LYS A 54 0.01 -10.00 -6.52
CA LYS A 54 1.08 -10.96 -6.83
C LYS A 54 1.02 -12.19 -5.94
N SER A 55 0.80 -11.97 -4.64
CA SER A 55 0.71 -13.04 -3.64
C SER A 55 0.01 -12.58 -2.38
N LEU A 56 -0.72 -13.49 -1.75
CA LEU A 56 -1.33 -13.32 -0.44
C LEU A 56 -0.92 -14.51 0.45
N SER A 57 -0.26 -14.23 1.56
CA SER A 57 0.06 -15.22 2.61
C SER A 57 -0.39 -14.70 3.96
N MET A 58 -0.41 -15.54 5.00
CA MET A 58 -0.72 -15.17 6.39
C MET A 58 0.16 -14.06 7.00
N GLU A 59 1.20 -13.64 6.30
CA GLU A 59 2.19 -12.67 6.78
C GLU A 59 2.17 -11.38 5.95
N GLN A 60 1.82 -11.47 4.65
CA GLN A 60 2.00 -10.37 3.71
C GLN A 60 1.01 -10.42 2.53
N LEU A 61 0.62 -9.23 2.08
CA LEU A 61 0.01 -9.00 0.78
C LEU A 61 1.02 -8.29 -0.12
N ARG A 62 1.27 -8.85 -1.31
CA ARG A 62 2.11 -8.22 -2.33
C ARG A 62 1.27 -7.83 -3.53
N ILE A 63 1.40 -6.58 -3.96
CA ILE A 63 0.66 -5.99 -5.07
C ILE A 63 1.66 -5.43 -6.08
N VAL A 64 1.56 -5.85 -7.34
CA VAL A 64 2.26 -5.20 -8.45
C VAL A 64 1.54 -3.90 -8.77
N VAL A 65 2.31 -2.84 -9.00
CA VAL A 65 1.80 -1.51 -9.35
C VAL A 65 2.25 -1.18 -10.75
N ASP A 66 1.28 -0.98 -11.64
CA ASP A 66 1.50 -0.34 -12.93
C ASP A 66 1.22 1.16 -12.77
N GLU A 67 2.27 1.98 -12.92
CA GLU A 67 2.26 3.44 -12.82
C GLU A 67 1.53 4.02 -11.59
N LEU A 68 2.29 4.31 -10.52
CA LEU A 68 1.74 4.94 -9.31
C LEU A 68 1.31 6.38 -9.59
N MET A 69 0.01 6.65 -9.45
CA MET A 69 -0.56 7.99 -9.62
C MET A 69 -0.71 8.73 -8.29
N TYR A 70 -1.06 8.01 -7.23
CA TYR A 70 -1.34 8.58 -5.92
C TYR A 70 -0.94 7.63 -4.80
N PHE A 71 -0.35 8.21 -3.76
CA PHE A 71 -0.04 7.52 -2.53
C PHE A 71 -0.22 8.49 -1.36
N LYS A 72 -1.05 8.11 -0.38
CA LYS A 72 -1.24 8.90 0.82
C LYS A 72 -1.35 8.02 2.05
N ILE A 73 -0.76 8.50 3.13
CA ILE A 73 -0.92 7.93 4.46
C ILE A 73 -1.48 8.99 5.38
N THR A 74 -2.59 8.68 6.03
CA THR A 74 -3.28 9.55 6.97
C THR A 74 -3.21 8.92 8.35
N ARG A 75 -2.71 9.65 9.35
CA ARG A 75 -2.80 9.20 10.74
C ARG A 75 -4.25 9.31 11.22
N LYS A 76 -4.79 8.27 11.85
CA LYS A 76 -6.09 8.34 12.52
C LYS A 76 -5.94 9.25 13.73
N GLU A 77 -6.76 10.30 13.82
CA GLU A 77 -6.83 11.08 15.04
C GLU A 77 -7.42 10.20 16.15
N LYS A 78 -6.71 10.06 17.27
CA LYS A 78 -7.26 9.41 18.46
C LYS A 78 -8.33 10.35 19.02
N GLN A 79 -9.59 9.98 18.82
CA GLN A 79 -10.71 10.56 19.58
C GLN A 79 -10.58 10.20 21.07
#